data_AF-A0A7X3TUD2-F1
#
_entry.id   AF-A0A7X3TUD2-F1
#
_cell.length_a   1.000
_cell.length_b   1.000
_cell.length_c   1.000
_cell.angle_alpha   90.00
_cell.angle_beta   90.00
_cell.angle_gamma   90.00
#
_symmetry.space_group_name_H-M   'P 1'
#
loop_
_entity.id
_entity.type
_entity.pdbx_description
1 polymer ?
#
loop_
_entity_poly.entity_id
_entity_poly.type
_entity_poly.pdbx_seq_one_letter_code
_entity_poly.pdbx_strand_id
1 'polypeptide(L)'
;MASSQPLTADPSLIEPGEFVTDEFRIDPFPIYKRLREYEPAYQDKFQNRWIISRYEDIWAIYKDNERFTRATYDPHGKHKFGSDSTMGFTLNDLGEGQDYIWLRGIVAGEFVG
;
A
#
# COMPACT_ATOMS: atom_id res chain seq x y z
N MET A 1 -33.41 -26.69 14.24
CA MET A 1 -32.16 -25.98 14.53
C MET A 1 -31.05 -26.65 13.75
N ALA A 2 -30.86 -26.25 12.49
CA ALA A 2 -29.75 -26.75 11.69
C ALA A 2 -28.53 -25.90 12.05
N SER A 3 -27.57 -26.51 12.73
CA SER A 3 -26.27 -25.90 12.98
C SER A 3 -25.52 -25.93 11.65
N SER A 4 -25.54 -24.80 10.92
CA SER A 4 -24.72 -24.63 9.73
C SER A 4 -23.27 -24.49 10.20
N GLN A 5 -22.50 -25.58 10.16
CA GLN A 5 -21.05 -25.49 10.24
C GLN A 5 -20.56 -24.52 9.16
N PRO A 6 -19.64 -23.58 9.45
CA PRO A 6 -19.05 -22.78 8.40
C PRO A 6 -18.27 -23.75 7.51
N LEU A 7 -18.60 -23.73 6.21
CA LEU A 7 -17.81 -24.33 5.15
C LEU A 7 -16.35 -23.98 5.44
N THR A 8 -15.50 -24.98 5.67
CA THR A 8 -14.06 -24.77 5.79
C THR A 8 -13.62 -24.15 4.47
N ALA A 9 -13.55 -22.82 4.43
CA ALA A 9 -13.18 -22.07 3.23
C ALA A 9 -11.78 -22.53 2.86
N ASP A 10 -11.60 -22.94 1.60
CA ASP A 10 -10.30 -23.26 1.05
C ASP A 10 -9.34 -22.10 1.36
N PRO A 11 -8.27 -22.30 2.15
CA PRO A 11 -7.38 -21.21 2.55
C PRO A 11 -6.62 -20.62 1.36
N SER A 12 -6.62 -21.27 0.20
CA SER A 12 -6.06 -20.71 -1.04
C SER A 12 -6.98 -19.70 -1.73
N LEU A 13 -8.28 -19.73 -1.44
CA LEU A 13 -9.24 -18.78 -2.01
C LEU A 13 -9.24 -17.50 -1.18
N ILE A 14 -8.89 -16.39 -1.82
CA ILE A 14 -8.87 -15.05 -1.21
C ILE A 14 -9.96 -14.21 -1.84
N GLU A 15 -11.01 -13.94 -1.08
CA GLU A 15 -12.14 -13.16 -1.54
C GLU A 15 -11.88 -11.66 -1.35
N PRO A 16 -12.13 -10.81 -2.37
CA PRO A 16 -11.86 -9.37 -2.26
C PRO A 16 -12.60 -8.69 -1.10
N GLY A 17 -13.76 -9.23 -0.70
CA GLY A 17 -14.54 -8.71 0.42
C GLY A 17 -13.87 -8.85 1.79
N GLU A 18 -12.89 -9.75 1.93
CA GLU A 18 -12.20 -9.97 3.21
C GLU A 18 -11.33 -8.76 3.61
N PHE A 19 -10.87 -7.94 2.66
CA PHE A 19 -10.05 -6.76 2.95
C PHE A 19 -10.81 -5.58 3.57
N VAL A 20 -12.14 -5.64 3.63
CA VAL A 20 -12.98 -4.55 4.14
C VAL A 20 -13.74 -4.92 5.41
N THR A 21 -13.52 -6.13 5.95
CA THR A 21 -14.17 -6.58 7.18
C THR A 21 -13.52 -5.97 8.43
N ASP A 22 -14.26 -5.91 9.53
CA ASP A 22 -13.72 -5.46 10.81
C ASP A 22 -12.69 -6.45 11.36
N GLU A 23 -12.88 -7.75 11.10
CA GLU A 23 -11.93 -8.80 11.47
C GLU A 23 -10.56 -8.56 10.83
N PHE A 24 -10.52 -8.18 9.55
CA PHE A 24 -9.27 -7.83 8.87
C PHE A 24 -8.62 -6.57 9.46
N ARG A 25 -9.43 -5.57 9.84
CA ARG A 25 -8.91 -4.34 10.47
C ARG A 25 -8.29 -4.62 11.84
N ILE A 26 -8.81 -5.60 12.58
CA ILE A 26 -8.32 -6.00 13.91
C ILE A 26 -7.09 -6.90 13.79
N ASP A 27 -7.14 -7.92 12.92
CA ASP A 27 -6.07 -8.87 12.70
C ASP A 27 -5.90 -9.20 11.20
N PRO A 28 -5.04 -8.45 10.48
CA PRO A 28 -4.82 -8.69 9.05
C PRO A 28 -3.82 -9.83 8.77
N PHE A 29 -3.10 -10.32 9.78
CA PHE A 29 -2.00 -11.27 9.60
C PHE A 29 -2.41 -12.63 9.02
N PRO A 30 -3.59 -13.20 9.36
CA PRO A 30 -4.10 -14.41 8.72
C PRO A 30 -4.23 -14.27 7.20
N ILE A 31 -4.77 -13.15 6.72
CA ILE A 31 -4.93 -12.90 5.28
C ILE A 31 -3.55 -12.74 4.61
N TYR A 32 -2.65 -11.97 5.23
CA TYR A 32 -1.29 -11.81 4.71
C TYR A 32 -0.51 -13.14 4.63
N LYS A 33 -0.76 -14.06 5.56
CA LYS A 33 -0.17 -15.40 5.51
C LYS A 33 -0.65 -16.17 4.29
N ARG A 34 -1.97 -16.20 4.04
CA ARG A 34 -2.55 -16.86 2.86
C ARG A 34 -2.02 -16.25 1.56
N LEU A 35 -1.95 -14.91 1.47
CA LEU A 35 -1.37 -14.23 0.31
C LEU A 35 0.07 -14.71 0.04
N ARG A 36 0.92 -14.78 1.07
CA ARG A 36 2.31 -15.22 0.87
C ARG A 36 2.43 -16.67 0.40
N GLU A 37 1.56 -17.54 0.90
CA GLU A 37 1.58 -18.98 0.62
C GLU A 37 0.98 -19.32 -0.75
N TYR A 38 -0.12 -18.68 -1.13
CA TYR A 38 -0.92 -19.08 -2.29
C TYR A 38 -0.89 -18.08 -3.44
N GLU A 39 -0.98 -16.77 -3.17
CA GLU A 39 -1.03 -15.74 -4.22
C GLU A 39 -0.23 -14.47 -3.83
N PRO A 40 1.12 -14.52 -3.97
CA PRO A 40 2.01 -13.48 -3.45
C PRO A 40 1.81 -12.09 -4.07
N ALA A 41 1.34 -12.06 -5.32
CA ALA A 41 0.96 -10.90 -6.08
C ALA A 41 -0.51 -11.06 -6.50
N TYR A 42 -1.41 -10.57 -5.65
CA TYR A 42 -2.85 -10.71 -5.79
C TYR A 42 -3.46 -9.48 -6.49
N GLN A 43 -4.28 -9.72 -7.51
CA GLN A 43 -5.03 -8.66 -8.17
C GLN A 43 -6.40 -8.48 -7.50
N ASP A 44 -6.51 -7.47 -6.65
CA ASP A 44 -7.77 -7.05 -6.05
C ASP A 44 -8.58 -6.25 -7.07
N LYS A 45 -9.46 -6.96 -7.79
CA LYS A 45 -10.35 -6.35 -8.80
C LYS A 45 -11.47 -5.51 -8.17
N PHE A 46 -11.78 -5.71 -6.89
CA PHE A 46 -12.82 -4.94 -6.21
C PHE A 46 -12.34 -3.53 -5.89
N GLN A 47 -11.10 -3.38 -5.41
CA GLN A 47 -10.50 -2.07 -5.11
C GLN A 47 -9.52 -1.60 -6.21
N ASN A 48 -9.45 -2.31 -7.33
CA ASN A 48 -8.58 -2.04 -8.48
C ASN A 48 -7.12 -1.77 -8.08
N ARG A 49 -6.54 -2.70 -7.33
CA ARG A 49 -5.17 -2.58 -6.82
C ARG A 49 -4.43 -3.92 -6.86
N TRP A 50 -3.11 -3.84 -6.76
CA TRP A 50 -2.26 -5.00 -6.56
C TRP A 50 -1.84 -5.10 -5.10
N ILE A 51 -1.86 -6.30 -4.55
CA ILE A 51 -1.41 -6.60 -3.20
C ILE A 51 -0.18 -7.50 -3.30
N ILE A 52 0.95 -7.01 -2.77
CA ILE A 52 2.22 -7.74 -2.74
C ILE A 52 2.52 -8.10 -1.28
N SER A 53 2.81 -9.37 -1.03
CA SER A 53 2.86 -9.90 0.35
C SER A 53 4.21 -10.49 0.78
N ARG A 54 5.05 -10.91 -0.18
CA ARG A 54 6.39 -11.44 0.10
C ARG A 54 7.38 -10.31 0.36
N TYR A 55 8.23 -10.52 1.35
CA TYR A 55 9.18 -9.49 1.79
C TYR A 55 10.16 -9.12 0.67
N GLU A 56 10.70 -10.12 -0.02
CA GLU A 56 11.64 -9.95 -1.13
C GLU A 56 11.05 -9.11 -2.27
N ASP A 57 9.77 -9.31 -2.60
CA ASP A 57 9.08 -8.57 -3.65
C ASP A 57 8.83 -7.13 -3.21
N ILE A 58 8.36 -6.92 -1.97
CA ILE A 58 8.18 -5.59 -1.39
C ILE A 58 9.51 -4.83 -1.36
N TRP A 59 10.60 -5.49 -0.95
CA TRP A 59 11.93 -4.89 -0.90
C TRP A 59 12.47 -4.55 -2.28
N ALA A 60 12.23 -5.39 -3.28
CA ALA A 60 12.60 -5.09 -4.66
C ALA A 60 11.85 -3.86 -5.19
N ILE A 61 10.53 -3.80 -4.99
CA ILE A 61 9.68 -2.67 -5.36
C ILE A 61 10.13 -1.38 -4.67
N TYR A 62 10.38 -1.44 -3.36
CA TYR A 62 10.75 -0.26 -2.57
C TYR A 62 12.05 0.40 -3.04
N LYS A 63 12.96 -0.36 -3.66
CA LYS A 63 14.21 0.17 -4.21
C LYS A 63 14.07 0.64 -5.67
N ASP A 64 13.08 0.13 -6.41
CA ASP A 64 12.89 0.42 -7.83
C ASP A 64 12.02 1.67 -8.02
N ASN A 65 12.63 2.82 -7.71
CA ASN A 65 12.04 4.15 -7.84
C ASN A 65 11.79 4.59 -9.30
N GLU A 66 12.30 3.84 -10.29
CA GLU A 66 12.06 4.13 -11.71
C GLU A 66 10.73 3.56 -12.19
N ARG A 67 10.35 2.37 -11.68
CA ARG A 67 9.11 1.68 -12.08
C ARG A 67 7.97 1.89 -11.11
N PHE A 68 8.28 2.17 -9.85
CA PHE A 68 7.28 2.36 -8.80
C PHE A 68 7.51 3.72 -8.14
N THR A 69 6.44 4.49 -8.06
CA THR A 69 6.43 5.78 -7.36
C THR A 69 5.56 5.70 -6.11
N ARG A 70 5.99 6.36 -5.04
CA ARG A 70 5.19 6.61 -3.84
C ARG A 70 4.25 7.81 -4.00
N ALA A 71 4.42 8.61 -5.06
CA ALA A 71 3.63 9.78 -5.29
C ALA A 71 2.18 9.38 -5.58
N THR A 72 1.25 9.91 -4.78
CA THR A 72 -0.18 9.71 -5.00
C THR A 72 -0.68 10.51 -6.22
N TYR A 73 0.06 11.54 -6.62
CA TYR A 73 -0.28 12.48 -7.70
C TYR A 73 0.95 12.80 -8.53
N ASP A 74 0.73 13.16 -9.80
CA ASP A 74 1.78 13.76 -10.64
C ASP A 74 2.04 15.21 -10.18
N PRO A 75 3.23 15.53 -9.62
CA PRO A 75 3.55 16.88 -9.15
C PRO A 75 3.55 17.94 -10.26
N HIS A 76 3.71 17.52 -11.52
CA HIS A 76 3.70 18.38 -12.70
C HIS A 76 2.43 18.22 -13.55
N GLY A 77 1.47 17.43 -13.06
CA GLY A 77 0.22 17.16 -13.73
C GLY A 77 -0.74 18.34 -13.70
N LYS A 78 -1.95 18.12 -14.24
CA LYS A 78 -3.02 19.13 -14.19
C LYS A 78 -3.54 19.40 -12.78
N HIS A 79 -3.32 18.46 -11.85
CA HIS A 79 -3.70 18.59 -10.46
C HIS A 79 -2.67 19.45 -9.71
N LYS A 80 -3.08 20.65 -9.28
CA LYS A 80 -2.28 21.47 -8.37
C LYS A 80 -2.52 21.00 -6.95
N PHE A 81 -1.82 19.95 -6.53
CA PHE A 81 -1.87 19.49 -5.13
C PHE A 81 -1.50 20.68 -4.21
N GLY A 82 -2.23 20.90 -3.13
CA GLY A 82 -2.06 22.10 -2.29
C GLY A 82 -2.79 23.36 -2.77
N SER A 83 -3.59 23.35 -3.85
CA SER A 83 -4.55 24.44 -4.10
C SER A 83 -5.61 24.55 -3.01
N ASP A 84 -5.89 23.43 -2.34
CA ASP A 84 -6.98 23.30 -1.36
C ASP A 84 -6.46 23.10 0.08
N SER A 85 -5.15 22.84 0.25
CA SER A 85 -4.52 22.63 1.57
C SER A 85 -3.64 23.83 1.94
N THR A 86 -3.96 24.49 3.05
CA THR A 86 -3.17 25.60 3.61
C THR A 86 -1.72 25.21 3.94
N MET A 87 -1.44 23.91 4.12
CA MET A 87 -0.13 23.40 4.58
C MET A 87 0.84 23.07 3.44
N GLY A 88 0.43 23.19 2.17
CA GLY A 88 1.27 22.85 1.02
C GLY A 88 1.46 21.33 0.80
N PHE A 89 2.46 20.97 -0.02
CA PHE A 89 2.79 19.58 -0.35
C PHE A 89 3.52 18.89 0.81
N THR A 90 3.26 17.59 1.03
CA THR A 90 4.09 16.79 1.93
C THR A 90 5.26 16.16 1.19
N LEU A 91 6.29 15.75 1.92
CA LEU A 91 7.45 15.08 1.33
C LEU A 91 7.07 13.78 0.60
N ASN A 92 6.02 13.07 1.04
CA ASN A 92 5.60 11.83 0.39
C ASN A 92 4.89 12.10 -0.96
N ASP A 93 4.28 13.27 -1.13
CA ASP A 93 3.58 13.65 -2.36
C ASP A 93 4.54 13.98 -3.50
N LEU A 94 5.80 14.31 -3.18
CA LEU A 94 6.83 14.67 -4.17
C LEU A 94 7.49 13.47 -4.85
N GLY A 95 7.13 12.24 -4.45
CA GLY A 95 7.66 11.04 -5.06
C GLY A 95 9.16 10.86 -4.81
N GLU A 96 9.88 10.64 -5.89
CA GLU A 96 11.31 10.29 -5.93
C GLU A 96 12.17 11.37 -6.62
N GLY A 97 11.56 12.51 -6.97
CA GLY A 97 12.19 13.57 -7.75
C GLY A 97 13.25 14.38 -7.01
N GLN A 98 13.92 15.27 -7.72
CA GLN A 98 14.97 16.13 -7.16
C GLN A 98 14.47 17.01 -6.00
N ASP A 99 13.21 17.44 -6.05
CA ASP A 99 12.55 18.22 -5.01
C ASP A 99 12.38 17.41 -3.71
N TYR A 100 12.01 16.13 -3.82
CA TYR A 100 11.97 15.20 -2.68
C TYR A 100 13.36 15.08 -2.05
N ILE A 101 14.39 14.83 -2.86
CA ILE A 101 15.77 14.63 -2.37
C ILE A 101 16.26 15.88 -1.62
N TRP A 102 16.01 17.06 -2.19
CA TRP A 102 16.44 18.32 -1.60
C TRP A 102 15.73 18.61 -0.27
N LEU A 103 14.40 18.53 -0.24
CA LEU A 103 13.61 18.77 0.99
C LEU A 103 13.92 17.74 2.07
N ARG A 104 14.05 16.46 1.70
CA ARG A 104 14.48 15.40 2.64
C ARG A 104 15.84 15.74 3.23
N GLY A 105 16.78 16.23 2.42
CA GLY A 105 18.11 16.62 2.89
C GLY A 105 18.09 17.73 3.96
N ILE A 106 17.21 18.72 3.79
CA ILE A 106 17.02 19.81 4.77
C ILE A 106 16.39 19.30 6.06
N VAL A 107 15.27 18.59 5.92
CA VAL A 107 14.45 18.21 7.08
C VAL A 107 15.08 17.08 7.89
N ALA A 108 15.77 16.14 7.25
CA ALA A 108 16.27 14.94 7.92
C ALA A 108 17.26 15.23 9.06
N GLY A 109 17.96 16.37 9.04
CA GLY A 109 18.86 16.77 10.12
C GLY A 109 18.14 16.95 11.47
N GLU A 110 16.89 17.40 11.45
CA GLU A 110 16.09 17.64 12.66
C GLU A 110 15.54 16.34 13.28
N PHE A 111 15.59 15.23 12.54
CA PHE A 111 15.14 13.91 13.01
C PHE A 111 16.30 13.02 13.47
N VAL A 112 17.51 13.58 13.58
CA VAL A 112 18.65 12.90 14.17
C VAL A 112 18.65 13.18 15.68
N GLY A 113 18.11 12.25 16.47
CA GLY A 113 18.08 12.27 17.93
C GLY A 113 18.64 10.98 18.51
#